data_AF-A0A922IBK6-F1
#
_entry.id   AF-A0A922IBK6-F1
#
_cell.length_a   1.000
_cell.length_b   1.000
_cell.length_c   1.000
_cell.angle_alpha   90.00
_cell.angle_beta   90.00
_cell.angle_gamma   90.00
#
_symmetry.space_group_name_H-M   'P 1'
#
loop_
_entity.id
_entity.type
_entity.pdbx_description
1 polymer ?
#
loop_
_entity_poly.entity_id
_entity_poly.type
_entity_poly.pdbx_seq_one_letter_code
_entity_poly.pdbx_strand_id
1 'polypeptide(L)'
;MANVDIKCLVEILGLKYNIEYTTDEHMKSLRYGRLMIMTDQDPDGTHITGLIINFIHYYWPTLINPLMPIILYRIDELLANELKSMYESKVTTVLIVLTWDGLVTGYFRKAWG
;
A
#
# COMPACT_ATOMS: atom_id res chain seq x y z
N MET A 1 -4.69 -20.01 12.49
CA MET A 1 -4.54 -19.94 11.03
C MET A 1 -4.65 -18.47 10.66
N ALA A 2 -3.53 -17.77 10.53
CA ALA A 2 -3.54 -16.35 10.17
C ALA A 2 -3.71 -16.25 8.65
N ASN A 3 -4.55 -15.33 8.17
CA ASN A 3 -4.72 -15.06 6.75
C ASN A 3 -3.35 -14.74 6.13
N VAL A 4 -2.95 -15.52 5.12
CA VAL A 4 -1.62 -15.46 4.51
C VAL A 4 -1.42 -14.13 3.79
N ASP A 5 -2.43 -13.61 3.11
CA ASP A 5 -2.36 -12.34 2.38
C ASP A 5 -2.18 -11.15 3.31
N ILE A 6 -2.87 -11.17 4.46
CA ILE A 6 -2.71 -10.16 5.51
C ILE A 6 -1.31 -10.22 6.11
N LYS A 7 -0.80 -11.42 6.36
CA LYS A 7 0.57 -11.60 6.86
C LYS A 7 1.60 -11.06 5.86
N CYS A 8 1.43 -11.39 4.57
CA CYS A 8 2.27 -10.86 3.50
C CYS A 8 2.20 -9.33 3.44
N LEU A 9 1.01 -8.73 3.51
CA LEU A 9 0.83 -7.28 3.51
C LEU A 9 1.62 -6.61 4.66
N VAL A 10 1.51 -7.15 5.88
CA VAL A 10 2.22 -6.66 7.06
C VAL A 10 3.74 -6.76 6.87
N GLU A 11 4.23 -7.90 6.38
CA GLU A 11 5.66 -8.13 6.13
C GLU A 11 6.23 -7.22 5.03
N ILE A 12 5.48 -7.04 3.93
CA ILE A 12 5.83 -6.18 2.80
C ILE A 12 5.92 -4.73 3.24
N LEU A 13 4.97 -4.23 4.03
CA LEU A 13 5.00 -2.85 4.50
C LEU A 13 6.04 -2.63 5.62
N GLY A 14 6.49 -3.71 6.27
CA GLY A 14 7.34 -3.62 7.46
C GLY A 14 6.56 -3.21 8.71
N LEU A 15 5.26 -3.53 8.74
CA LEU A 15 4.38 -3.20 9.84
C LEU A 15 4.66 -4.09 11.04
N LYS A 16 4.58 -3.51 12.24
CA LYS A 16 4.74 -4.20 13.51
C LYS A 16 3.52 -3.92 14.38
N TYR A 17 2.93 -4.98 14.94
CA TYR A 17 1.83 -4.85 15.89
C TYR A 17 2.29 -4.11 17.15
N ASN A 18 1.37 -3.38 17.78
CA ASN A 18 1.59 -2.59 19.00
C ASN A 18 2.65 -1.48 18.86
N ILE A 19 2.91 -1.01 17.64
CA ILE A 19 3.73 0.16 17.37
C ILE A 19 2.84 1.28 16.84
N GLU A 20 2.96 2.46 17.44
CA GLU A 20 2.35 3.68 16.92
C GLU A 20 3.35 4.42 16.02
N TYR A 21 2.98 4.61 14.76
CA TYR A 21 3.84 5.23 13.76
C TYR A 21 3.70 6.77 13.80
N THR A 22 4.08 7.38 14.92
CA THR A 22 3.98 8.83 15.15
C THR A 22 5.35 9.52 15.19
N THR A 23 6.44 8.75 15.31
CA THR A 23 7.81 9.27 15.37
C THR A 23 8.56 9.01 14.08
N ASP A 24 9.54 9.87 13.77
CA ASP A 24 10.41 9.68 12.60
C ASP A 24 11.15 8.34 12.60
N GLU A 25 11.50 7.82 13.77
CA GLU A 25 12.17 6.53 13.92
C GLU A 25 11.23 5.37 13.53
N HIS A 26 9.98 5.40 14.01
CA HIS A 26 8.99 4.39 13.64
C HIS A 26 8.63 4.51 12.15
N MET A 27 8.48 5.72 11.62
CA MET A 27 8.22 5.94 10.20
C MET A 27 9.36 5.40 9.32
N LYS A 28 10.63 5.59 9.72
CA LYS A 28 11.80 5.04 9.02
C LYS A 28 11.91 3.51 9.10
N SER A 29 11.20 2.88 10.04
CA SER A 29 11.15 1.41 10.15
C SER A 29 10.24 0.76 9.10
N LEU A 30 9.34 1.53 8.48
CA LEU A 30 8.53 1.07 7.35
C LEU A 30 9.42 0.89 6.12
N ARG A 31 9.10 -0.12 5.30
CA ARG A 31 9.82 -0.37 4.05
C ARG A 31 9.43 0.58 2.93
N TYR A 32 8.23 1.14 3.00
CA TYR A 32 7.64 2.02 2.00
C TYR A 32 6.94 3.20 2.67
N GLY A 33 7.01 4.38 2.04
CA GLY A 33 6.36 5.59 2.53
C GLY A 33 4.98 5.83 1.93
N ARG A 34 4.58 5.02 0.94
CA ARG A 34 3.27 5.06 0.27
C ARG A 34 2.81 3.66 -0.07
N LEU A 35 1.51 3.42 0.09
CA LEU A 35 0.84 2.21 -0.33
C LEU A 35 -0.08 2.54 -1.51
N MET A 36 0.10 1.82 -2.61
CA MET A 36 -0.78 1.86 -3.76
C MET A 36 -1.56 0.57 -3.86
N ILE A 37 -2.88 0.69 -3.95
CA ILE A 37 -3.79 -0.46 -4.13
C ILE A 37 -4.40 -0.36 -5.52
N MET A 38 -4.21 -1.39 -6.32
CA MET A 38 -4.84 -1.58 -7.62
C MET A 38 -5.83 -2.73 -7.55
N THR A 39 -7.07 -2.46 -7.91
CA THR A 39 -8.15 -3.45 -7.98
C THR A 39 -8.92 -3.32 -9.29
N ASP A 40 -9.68 -4.37 -9.62
CA ASP A 40 -10.64 -4.32 -10.72
C ASP A 40 -11.71 -3.25 -10.48
N GLN A 41 -12.37 -2.83 -11.57
CA GLN A 41 -13.39 -1.77 -11.56
C GLN A 41 -14.77 -2.21 -11.08
N ASP A 42 -14.91 -3.44 -10.59
CA ASP A 42 -16.19 -3.98 -10.15
C ASP A 42 -16.50 -3.62 -8.67
N PRO A 43 -17.75 -3.85 -8.23
CA PRO A 43 -18.14 -3.62 -6.84
C PRO A 43 -17.29 -4.40 -5.82
N ASP A 44 -16.77 -5.57 -6.20
CA ASP A 44 -15.95 -6.42 -5.35
C ASP A 44 -14.56 -5.80 -5.11
N GLY A 45 -13.96 -5.19 -6.13
CA GLY A 45 -12.72 -4.40 -6.04
C GLY A 45 -12.83 -3.21 -5.07
N THR A 46 -13.99 -2.56 -5.06
CA THR A 46 -14.26 -1.47 -4.10
C THR A 46 -14.38 -2.02 -2.67
N HIS A 47 -15.09 -3.14 -2.52
CA HIS A 47 -15.32 -3.73 -1.21
C HIS A 47 -14.02 -4.26 -0.58
N ILE A 48 -13.17 -4.95 -1.34
CA ILE A 48 -11.88 -5.47 -0.85
C ILE A 48 -10.91 -4.33 -0.49
N THR A 49 -10.91 -3.24 -1.28
CA THR A 49 -10.14 -2.04 -0.96
C THR A 49 -10.57 -1.45 0.37
N GLY A 50 -11.88 -1.33 0.60
CA GLY A 50 -12.44 -0.87 1.86
C GLY A 50 -12.00 -1.74 3.06
N LEU A 51 -11.97 -3.06 2.89
CA LEU A 51 -11.51 -3.99 3.93
C LEU A 51 -10.03 -3.78 4.28
N ILE A 52 -9.16 -3.55 3.30
CA ILE A 52 -7.74 -3.30 3.54
C ILE A 52 -7.52 -1.96 4.24
N ILE A 53 -8.21 -0.91 3.80
CA ILE A 53 -8.15 0.40 4.46
C ILE A 53 -8.64 0.28 5.90
N ASN A 54 -9.76 -0.41 6.13
CA ASN A 54 -10.29 -0.64 7.47
C ASN A 54 -9.33 -1.44 8.35
N PHE A 55 -8.67 -2.46 7.80
CA PHE A 55 -7.65 -3.23 8.50
C PHE A 55 -6.48 -2.34 8.94
N ILE A 56 -5.91 -1.53 8.05
CA ILE A 56 -4.81 -0.61 8.38
C ILE A 56 -5.29 0.42 9.41
N HIS A 57 -6.49 0.97 9.24
CA HIS A 57 -7.07 1.95 10.16
C HIS A 57 -7.28 1.37 11.57
N TYR A 58 -7.72 0.11 11.67
CA TYR A 58 -7.96 -0.54 12.95
C TYR A 58 -6.68 -0.79 13.75
N TYR A 59 -5.62 -1.28 13.11
CA TYR A 59 -4.36 -1.62 13.78
C TYR A 59 -3.38 -0.46 13.88
N TRP A 60 -3.37 0.43 12.89
CA TRP A 60 -2.42 1.55 12.78
C TRP A 60 -3.13 2.83 12.30
N PRO A 61 -4.07 3.40 13.08
CA PRO A 61 -4.84 4.57 12.68
C PRO A 61 -3.95 5.76 12.31
N THR A 62 -2.77 5.89 12.94
CA THR A 62 -1.83 6.98 12.70
C THR A 62 -1.26 6.99 11.28
N LEU A 63 -1.30 5.85 10.57
CA LEU A 63 -0.84 5.77 9.18
C LEU A 63 -1.87 6.33 8.19
N ILE A 64 -3.16 6.29 8.54
CA ILE A 64 -4.23 6.76 7.67
C ILE A 64 -4.29 8.29 7.75
N ASN A 65 -3.63 8.94 6.80
CA ASN A 65 -3.69 10.37 6.51
C ASN A 65 -3.31 11.30 7.70
N PRO A 66 -2.20 12.06 7.66
CA PRO A 66 -1.36 12.36 6.50
C PRO A 66 -0.05 11.56 6.39
N LEU A 67 0.24 10.63 7.31
CA LEU A 67 1.57 10.02 7.43
C LEU A 67 1.88 8.97 6.35
N MET A 68 0.89 8.21 5.89
CA MET A 68 1.02 7.32 4.73
C MET A 68 -0.16 7.53 3.77
N PRO A 69 0.04 8.26 2.65
CA PRO A 69 -0.97 8.37 1.61
C PRO A 69 -1.25 6.98 1.02
N ILE A 70 -2.50 6.53 1.13
CA ILE A 70 -3.02 5.38 0.39
C ILE A 70 -3.57 5.92 -0.92
N ILE A 71 -2.98 5.52 -2.04
CA ILE A 71 -3.43 5.92 -3.37
C ILE A 71 -4.18 4.76 -4.01
N LEU A 72 -5.43 5.00 -4.38
CA LEU A 72 -6.29 4.02 -5.01
C LEU A 72 -6.26 4.23 -6.51
N TYR A 73 -5.87 3.20 -7.25
CA TYR A 73 -5.92 3.21 -8.71
C TYR A 73 -6.78 2.08 -9.23
N ARG A 74 -7.56 2.39 -10.26
CA ARG A 74 -8.32 1.40 -11.02
C ARG A 74 -7.40 0.88 -12.13
N ILE A 75 -7.37 -0.44 -12.33
CA ILE A 75 -6.37 -1.10 -13.20
C ILE A 75 -6.35 -0.56 -14.63
N ASP A 76 -7.51 -0.15 -15.14
CA ASP A 76 -7.74 0.42 -16.46
C ASP A 76 -7.50 1.95 -16.55
N GLU A 77 -7.38 2.62 -15.41
CA GLU A 77 -7.33 4.08 -15.30
C GLU A 77 -5.94 4.61 -14.96
N LEU A 78 -4.95 3.71 -14.83
CA LEU A 78 -3.57 4.09 -14.55
C LEU A 78 -2.93 4.78 -15.77
N LEU A 79 -3.14 6.09 -15.87
CA LEU A 79 -2.62 6.89 -16.96
C LEU A 79 -1.09 6.93 -16.88
N ALA A 80 -0.43 6.85 -18.04
CA ALA A 80 1.03 6.94 -18.16
C ALA A 80 1.62 8.19 -17.46
N ASN A 81 0.82 9.26 -17.34
CA ASN A 81 1.19 10.50 -16.65
C ASN A 81 1.27 10.34 -15.13
N GLU A 82 0.40 9.54 -14.52
CA GLU A 82 0.44 9.29 -13.08
C GLU A 82 1.58 8.35 -12.72
N LEU A 83 1.81 7.32 -13.54
CA LEU A 83 3.02 6.51 -13.47
C LEU A 83 4.27 7.40 -13.53
N LYS A 84 4.33 8.32 -14.50
CA LYS A 84 5.47 9.25 -14.63
C LYS A 84 5.68 10.12 -13.38
N SER A 85 4.60 10.67 -12.83
CA SER A 85 4.64 11.42 -11.56
C SER A 85 5.16 10.56 -10.39
N MET A 86 4.76 9.28 -10.33
CA MET A 86 5.31 8.35 -9.34
C MET A 86 6.80 8.06 -9.55
N TYR A 87 7.22 7.85 -10.81
CA TYR A 87 8.63 7.63 -11.17
C TYR A 87 9.52 8.83 -10.81
N GLU A 88 8.98 10.05 -10.87
CA GLU A 88 9.68 11.27 -10.52
C GLU A 88 9.74 11.51 -9.00
N SER A 89 8.89 10.84 -8.21
CA SER A 89 8.83 10.99 -6.75
C SER A 89 10.07 10.41 -6.05
N LYS A 90 10.53 11.08 -4.98
CA LYS A 90 11.59 10.58 -4.09
C LYS A 90 11.09 9.56 -3.05
N VAL A 91 9.78 9.35 -2.95
CA VAL A 91 9.17 8.48 -1.94
C VAL A 91 9.02 7.06 -2.48
N THR A 92 9.57 6.07 -1.79
CA THR A 92 9.42 4.66 -2.15
C THR A 92 7.97 4.23 -1.98
N THR A 93 7.36 3.75 -3.06
CA THR A 93 5.95 3.34 -3.13
C THR A 93 5.88 1.84 -3.44
N VAL A 94 5.07 1.10 -2.69
CA VAL A 94 4.75 -0.29 -3.05
C VAL A 94 3.43 -0.34 -3.80
N LEU A 95 3.43 -1.08 -4.91
CA LEU A 95 2.20 -1.42 -5.61
C LEU A 95 1.72 -2.80 -5.17
N ILE A 96 0.45 -2.86 -4.79
CA ILE A 96 -0.28 -4.09 -4.51
C ILE A 96 -1.43 -4.19 -5.51
N VAL A 97 -1.41 -5.25 -6.29
CA VAL A 97 -2.49 -5.63 -7.21
C VAL A 97 -3.26 -6.78 -6.57
N LEU A 98 -4.56 -6.59 -6.39
CA LEU A 98 -5.43 -7.65 -5.89
C LEU A 98 -6.11 -8.31 -7.07
N THR A 99 -5.94 -9.62 -7.20
CA THR A 99 -6.56 -10.44 -8.24
C THR A 99 -7.39 -11.53 -7.58
N TRP A 100 -8.26 -12.21 -8.34
CA TRP A 100 -9.06 -13.32 -7.79
C TRP A 100 -8.18 -14.46 -7.25
N ASP A 101 -6.94 -14.61 -7.75
CA ASP A 101 -5.96 -15.62 -7.33
C ASP A 101 -5.13 -15.19 -6.11
N GLY A 102 -5.35 -13.99 -5.57
CA GLY A 102 -4.70 -13.48 -4.37
C GLY A 102 -3.90 -12.18 -4.57
N LEU A 103 -3.09 -11.86 -3.57
CA LEU A 103 -2.29 -10.64 -3.52
C LEU A 103 -1.02 -10.77 -4.37
N VAL A 104 -0.89 -9.91 -5.38
CA VAL A 104 0.29 -9.81 -6.25
C VAL A 104 0.97 -8.47 -5.97
N THR A 105 2.29 -8.47 -5.74
CA THR A 105 3.04 -7.23 -5.50
C THR A 105 4.05 -6.96 -6.60
N GLY A 106 4.08 -5.71 -7.07
CA GLY A 106 5.11 -5.17 -7.96
C GLY A 106 6.03 -4.23 -7.19
N TYR A 107 7.34 -4.50 -7.20
CA TYR A 107 8.32 -3.61 -6.58
C TYR A 107 8.72 -2.50 -7.55
N PHE A 108 8.44 -1.24 -7.18
CA PHE A 108 8.91 -0.07 -7.91
C PHE A 108 10.01 0.63 -7.12
N ARG A 109 11.26 0.53 -7.60
CA ARG A 109 12.40 1.29 -7.08
C ARG A 109 13.05 2.04 -8.21
N LYS A 110 13.30 3.33 -7.98
CA LYS A 110 14.23 4.11 -8.81
C LYS A 110 15.62 3.50 -8.66
N ALA A 111 16.12 2.87 -9.72
CA ALA A 111 17.55 2.57 -9.86
C ALA A 111 18.26 3.91 -10.07
N TRP A 112 19.19 4.25 -9.18
CA TRP A 112 20.03 5.43 -9.37
C TRP A 112 21.03 5.15 -10.49
N GLY A 113 21.09 6.05 -11.45
CA GLY A 113 22.24 6.33 -12.32
C GLY A 113 22.68 7.76 -12.07
#